data_AF-M4C150-F1
#
_entry.id   AF-M4C150-F1
#
_cell.length_a   1.000
_cell.length_b   1.000
_cell.length_c   1.000
_cell.angle_alpha   90.00
_cell.angle_beta   90.00
_cell.angle_gamma   90.00
#
_symmetry.space_group_name_H-M   'P 1'
#
loop_
_entity.id
_entity.type
_entity.pdbx_description
1 polymer ?
#
loop_
_entity_poly.entity_id
_entity_poly.type
_entity_poly.pdbx_seq_one_letter_code
_entity_poly.pdbx_strand_id
1 'polypeptide(L)' 'MSGSEYPYPKYTWSPAGGWWAKTDKWQRKTGLAIVVLAAVAAPLALFSRANHIKFPAEERRKL' A
#
# COMPACT_ATOMS: atom_id res chain seq x y z
N MET A 1 -3.11 27.62 9.73
CA MET A 1 -1.86 27.22 10.40
C MET A 1 -0.93 26.56 9.39
N SER A 2 0.26 27.11 9.16
CA SER A 2 1.42 26.27 8.81
C SER A 2 2.66 26.97 9.34
N GLY A 3 3.33 26.31 10.28
CA GLY A 3 4.60 26.76 10.83
C GLY A 3 5.62 26.98 9.72
N SER A 4 6.51 27.94 9.95
CA SER A 4 7.59 28.32 9.05
C SER A 4 8.36 27.10 8.53
N GLU A 5 8.32 26.88 7.22
CA GLU A 5 9.24 25.97 6.54
C GLU A 5 10.66 26.47 6.81
N TYR A 6 11.49 25.66 7.47
CA TYR A 6 12.88 26.00 7.76
C TYR A 6 13.77 25.84 6.52
N PRO A 7 14.97 26.42 6.47
CA PRO A 7 15.89 26.17 5.37
C PRO A 7 16.25 24.68 5.29
N TYR A 8 16.22 24.12 4.08
CA TYR A 8 16.53 22.71 3.82
C TYR A 8 17.37 22.58 2.54
N PRO A 9 18.18 21.52 2.43
CA PRO A 9 19.01 21.28 1.25
C PRO A 9 18.15 20.86 0.04
N LYS A 10 18.00 21.78 -0.92
CA LYS A 10 17.08 21.66 -2.08
C LYS A 10 17.41 20.53 -3.05
N TYR A 11 18.68 20.12 -3.14
CA TYR A 11 19.16 19.15 -4.12
C TYR A 11 19.31 17.73 -3.54
N THR A 12 18.76 17.48 -2.35
CA THR A 12 18.82 16.15 -1.74
C THR A 12 17.73 15.27 -2.32
N TRP A 13 18.12 14.17 -2.95
CA TRP A 13 17.19 13.17 -3.44
C TRP A 13 16.98 12.07 -2.39
N SER A 14 15.72 11.67 -2.18
CA SER A 14 15.34 10.54 -1.35
C SER A 14 14.15 9.83 -1.99
N PRO A 15 14.13 8.49 -2.01
CA PRO A 15 13.03 7.72 -2.59
C PRO A 15 11.70 7.94 -1.87
N ALA A 16 11.72 8.29 -0.58
CA ALA A 16 10.52 8.57 0.21
C ALA A 16 10.04 10.04 0.12
N GLY A 17 10.81 10.92 -0.53
CA GLY A 17 10.60 12.37 -0.55
C GLY A 17 11.57 13.13 0.37
N GLY A 18 11.53 14.46 0.27
CA GLY A 18 12.38 15.39 1.03
C GLY A 18 11.61 16.24 2.04
N TRP A 19 12.23 17.31 2.52
CA TRP A 19 11.62 18.24 3.46
C TRP A 19 10.41 18.96 2.85
N TRP A 20 9.28 18.91 3.55
CA TRP A 20 7.99 19.50 3.16
C TRP A 20 7.60 19.21 1.71
N ALA A 21 7.68 17.93 1.31
CA ALA A 21 7.36 17.48 -0.04
C ALA A 21 5.93 17.87 -0.45
N LYS A 22 5.80 18.98 -1.18
CA LYS A 22 4.56 19.37 -1.88
C LYS A 22 4.52 18.64 -3.22
N THR A 23 3.85 17.49 -3.24
CA THR A 23 3.65 16.76 -4.49
C THR A 23 2.44 17.34 -5.20
N ASP A 24 2.67 18.02 -6.32
CA ASP A 24 1.60 18.46 -7.19
C ASP A 24 0.94 17.21 -7.81
N LYS A 25 -0.36 17.00 -7.55
CA LYS A 25 -1.15 15.79 -7.92
C LYS A 25 -0.92 14.53 -7.04
N TRP A 26 -0.88 14.69 -5.71
CA TRP A 26 -0.79 13.57 -4.76
C TRP A 26 -1.89 12.51 -4.94
N GLN A 27 -3.14 12.94 -5.16
CA GLN A 27 -4.31 12.04 -5.29
C GLN A 27 -4.14 11.04 -6.43
N ARG A 28 -3.64 11.49 -7.58
CA ARG A 28 -3.45 10.64 -8.75
C ARG A 28 -2.36 9.59 -8.51
N LYS A 29 -1.26 9.97 -7.85
CA LYS A 29 -0.15 9.06 -7.53
C LYS A 29 -0.59 8.00 -6.52
N THR A 30 -1.33 8.39 -5.47
CA THR A 30 -1.88 7.46 -4.49
C THR A 30 -2.94 6.54 -5.11
N GLY A 31 -3.83 7.09 -5.96
CA GLY A 31 -4.82 6.29 -6.68
C GLY A 31 -4.18 5.21 -7.54
N LEU A 32 -3.13 5.55 -8.28
CA LEU A 32 -2.38 4.57 -9.07
C LEU A 32 -1.71 3.49 -8.19
N ALA A 33 -1.12 3.88 -7.06
CA ALA A 33 -0.50 2.93 -6.14
C ALA A 33 -1.53 1.91 -5.59
N ILE A 34 -2.72 2.38 -5.22
CA ILE A 34 -3.82 1.51 -4.77
C ILE A 34 -4.28 0.57 -5.88
N VAL A 35 -4.41 1.07 -7.12
CA VAL A 35 -4.80 0.24 -8.28
C VAL A 35 -3.79 -0.87 -8.52
N VAL A 36 -2.49 -0.58 -8.47
CA VAL A 36 -1.43 -1.58 -8.64
C VAL A 36 -1.47 -2.62 -7.51
N LEU A 37 -1.63 -2.18 -6.26
CA LEU A 37 -1.76 -3.09 -5.12
C LEU A 37 -2.97 -4.01 -5.27
N ALA A 38 -4.13 -3.47 -5.66
CA ALA A 38 -5.34 -4.26 -5.88
C ALA A 38 -5.17 -5.26 -7.04
N ALA A 39 -4.54 -4.83 -8.13
CA ALA A 39 -4.27 -5.68 -9.29
C ALA A 39 -3.39 -6.89 -8.96
N VAL A 40 -2.49 -6.77 -7.99
CA VAL A 40 -1.64 -7.88 -7.53
C VAL A 40 -2.34 -8.70 -6.43
N ALA A 41 -2.98 -8.04 -5.46
CA ALA A 41 -3.61 -8.71 -4.33
C ALA A 41 -4.84 -9.54 -4.74
N ALA A 42 -5.66 -9.05 -5.68
CA ALA A 42 -6.88 -9.74 -6.12
C ALA A 42 -6.61 -11.13 -6.73
N PRO A 43 -5.74 -11.30 -7.75
CA PRO A 43 -5.47 -12.62 -8.31
C PRO A 43 -4.80 -13.54 -7.29
N LEU A 44 -3.93 -13.02 -6.42
CA LEU A 44 -3.31 -13.81 -5.35
C LEU A 44 -4.35 -14.33 -4.35
N ALA A 45 -5.31 -13.48 -3.95
CA ALA A 45 -6.39 -13.86 -3.06
C ALA A 45 -7.34 -14.89 -3.71
N LEU A 46 -7.64 -14.75 -5.00
CA LEU A 46 -8.46 -15.71 -5.74
C LEU A 46 -7.74 -17.05 -5.90
N PHE A 47 -6.44 -17.04 -6.20
CA PHE A 47 -5.62 -18.24 -6.26
C PHE A 47 -5.55 -18.93 -4.89
N SER A 48 -5.30 -18.18 -3.83
CA SER A 48 -5.32 -18.69 -2.45
C SER A 48 -6.67 -19.31 -2.10
N ARG A 49 -7.78 -18.62 -2.42
CA ARG A 49 -9.13 -19.13 -2.23
C ARG A 49 -9.36 -20.45 -2.99
N ALA A 50 -8.86 -20.58 -4.20
CA ALA A 50 -9.04 -21.79 -5.01
C ALA A 50 -8.20 -22.98 -4.50
N ASN A 51 -7.01 -22.72 -3.93
CA ASN A 51 -6.04 -23.76 -3.58
C ASN A 51 -5.94 -24.07 -2.08
N HIS A 52 -6.68 -23.39 -1.21
CA HIS A 52 -6.67 -23.72 0.22
C HIS A 52 -7.31 -25.10 0.46
N ILE A 53 -6.63 -25.94 1.24
CA ILE A 53 -7.17 -27.23 1.70
C ILE A 53 -8.35 -26.92 2.63
N LYS A 54 -9.54 -27.41 2.28
CA LYS A 54 -10.73 -27.29 3.14
C LYS A 54 -10.68 -28.41 4.17
N PHE A 55 -10.36 -28.07 5.41
CA PHE A 55 -10.55 -29.01 6.52
C PHE A 55 -12.05 -29.31 6.65
N PRO A 56 -12.47 -30.59 6.74
CA PRO A 56 -13.86 -30.92 7.01
C PRO A 56 -14.26 -30.32 8.37
N ALA A 57 -15.40 -29.64 8.42
CA ALA A 57 -15.87 -28.93 9.61
C ALA A 57 -15.97 -29.82 10.87
N GLU A 58 -16.12 -31.14 10.67
CA GLU A 58 -16.16 -32.16 11.72
C GLU A 58 -14.86 -32.27 12.53
N GLU A 59 -13.68 -32.05 11.94
CA GLU A 59 -12.40 -32.11 12.66
C GLU A 59 -12.16 -30.86 13.53
N ARG A 60 -12.75 -29.73 13.15
CA ARG A 60 -12.63 -28.45 13.88
C ARG A 60 -13.46 -28.39 15.16
N ARG A 61 -14.43 -29.30 15.34
CA ARG A 61 -15.28 -29.45 16.53
C ARG A 61 -14.64 -30.33 17.62
N LYS A 62 -13.59 -31.09 17.26
CA LYS A 62 -12.92 -32.05 18.16
C LYS A 62 -11.62 -31.51 18.78
N LEU A 63 -11.29 -30.24 18.54
CA LEU A 63 -10.21 -29.47 19.19
C LEU A 63 -10.82 -28.53 20.23
#